data_AF-A0A2V9AL45-F1
#
_entry.id   AF-A0A2V9AL45-F1
#
_cell.length_a   1.000
_cell.length_b   1.000
_cell.length_c   1.000
_cell.angle_alpha   90.00
_cell.angle_beta   90.00
_cell.angle_gamma   90.00
#
_symmetry.space_group_name_H-M   'P 1'
#
loop_
_entity.id
_entity.type
_entity.pdbx_description
1 polymer ?
#
loop_
_entity_poly.entity_id
_entity_poly.type
_entity_poly.pdbx_seq_one_letter_code
_entity_poly.pdbx_strand_id
1 'polypeptide(L)'
;MNQHQNDTSQNDFLHLQIAMVFISKAYHKQSTRDESLGNAASHLEQALNLYAAKKPEDEDTTLFGIGGAYEILGDLSQNDKCRFFGKARTAFDKQLPLIKGDSYTAYDKTVALEPICVEIRKHLTSVENKSAQAGCSVR
;
A
#
# COMPACT_ATOMS: atom_id res chain seq x y z
N MET A 1 -15.90 -25.66 -23.21
CA MET A 1 -16.08 -25.02 -21.89
C MET A 1 -14.71 -24.70 -21.33
N ASN A 2 -14.21 -23.48 -21.50
CA ASN A 2 -12.94 -23.06 -20.90
C ASN A 2 -13.20 -22.71 -19.44
N GLN A 3 -12.72 -23.55 -18.52
CA GLN A 3 -12.58 -23.17 -17.13
C GLN A 3 -11.49 -22.10 -17.06
N HIS A 4 -11.89 -20.82 -17.03
CA HIS A 4 -11.06 -19.81 -16.40
C HIS A 4 -10.98 -20.16 -14.92
N GLN A 5 -9.98 -20.96 -14.55
CA GLN A 5 -9.49 -20.94 -13.18
C GLN A 5 -9.03 -19.51 -12.93
N ASN A 6 -9.86 -18.73 -12.23
CA ASN A 6 -9.43 -17.48 -11.62
C ASN A 6 -8.32 -17.87 -10.63
N ASP A 7 -7.08 -17.82 -11.09
CA ASP A 7 -5.92 -18.01 -10.24
C ASP A 7 -5.82 -16.79 -9.32
N THR A 8 -6.49 -16.90 -8.18
CA THR A 8 -6.55 -15.84 -7.17
C THR A 8 -5.17 -15.47 -6.63
N SER A 9 -4.15 -16.31 -6.84
CA SER A 9 -2.75 -16.02 -6.52
C SER A 9 -2.14 -14.90 -7.38
N GLN A 10 -2.78 -14.52 -8.49
CA GLN A 10 -2.36 -13.38 -9.32
C GLN A 10 -3.08 -12.06 -8.98
N ASN A 11 -3.83 -12.04 -7.89
CA ASN A 11 -4.58 -10.87 -7.47
C ASN A 11 -3.83 -10.08 -6.38
N ASP A 12 -3.18 -8.99 -6.79
CA ASP A 12 -2.53 -8.00 -5.91
C ASP A 12 -3.43 -7.53 -4.76
N PHE A 13 -4.70 -7.24 -5.03
CA PHE A 13 -5.65 -6.82 -4.01
C PHE A 13 -5.87 -7.92 -2.96
N LEU A 14 -5.91 -9.20 -3.36
CA LEU A 14 -6.00 -10.30 -2.40
C LEU A 14 -4.76 -10.35 -1.50
N HIS A 15 -3.56 -10.20 -2.06
CA HIS A 15 -2.33 -10.16 -1.27
C HIS A 15 -2.32 -8.95 -0.32
N LEU A 16 -2.82 -7.79 -0.74
CA LEU A 16 -3.01 -6.63 0.13
C LEU A 16 -3.97 -6.96 1.30
N GLN A 17 -5.11 -7.60 1.04
CA GLN A 17 -6.06 -7.99 2.10
C GLN A 17 -5.44 -8.99 3.08
N ILE A 18 -4.68 -9.97 2.60
CA ILE A 18 -3.97 -10.93 3.47
C ILE A 18 -2.92 -10.21 4.33
N ALA A 19 -2.18 -9.25 3.76
CA ALA A 19 -1.23 -8.44 4.52
C ALA A 19 -1.93 -7.66 5.64
N MET A 20 -3.11 -7.08 5.39
CA MET A 20 -3.89 -6.37 6.40
C MET A 20 -4.33 -7.28 7.55
N VAL A 21 -4.66 -8.54 7.28
CA VAL A 21 -4.96 -9.54 8.33
C VAL A 21 -3.74 -9.78 9.21
N PHE A 22 -2.55 -9.92 8.63
CA PHE A 22 -1.33 -10.09 9.40
C PHE A 22 -0.93 -8.82 10.17
N ILE A 23 -1.16 -7.63 9.62
CA ILE A 23 -0.97 -6.35 10.32
C ILE A 23 -1.88 -6.30 11.56
N SER A 24 -3.16 -6.64 11.42
CA SER A 24 -4.09 -6.71 12.55
C SER A 24 -3.61 -7.70 13.61
N LYS A 25 -3.12 -8.89 13.20
CA LYS A 25 -2.52 -9.86 14.11
C LYS A 25 -1.29 -9.30 14.83
N ALA A 26 -0.40 -8.60 14.14
CA ALA A 26 0.80 -7.98 14.69
C ALA A 26 0.47 -6.88 15.73
N TYR A 27 -0.59 -6.12 15.47
CA TYR A 27 -1.10 -5.09 16.38
C TYR A 27 -1.59 -5.70 17.70
N HIS A 28 -2.40 -6.76 17.61
CA HIS A 28 -3.08 -7.35 18.76
C HIS A 28 -2.27 -8.41 19.53
N LYS A 29 -1.27 -9.06 18.91
CA LYS A 29 -0.53 -10.17 19.52
C LYS A 29 0.97 -9.94 19.54
N GLN A 30 1.47 -9.42 20.67
CA GLN A 30 2.89 -9.12 20.88
C GLN A 30 3.79 -10.34 20.66
N SER A 31 3.41 -11.53 21.16
CA SER A 31 4.24 -12.74 21.11
C SER A 31 4.51 -13.26 19.69
N THR A 32 3.64 -12.93 18.73
CA THR A 32 3.78 -13.31 17.31
C THR A 32 3.93 -12.08 16.42
N ARG A 33 4.29 -10.92 16.99
CA ARG A 33 4.31 -9.64 16.27
C ARG A 33 5.27 -9.71 15.10
N ASP A 34 6.54 -10.05 15.35
CA ASP A 34 7.58 -10.00 14.32
C ASP A 34 7.32 -10.99 13.19
N GLU A 35 6.84 -12.20 13.52
CA GLU A 35 6.39 -13.19 12.52
C GLU A 35 5.24 -12.62 11.67
N SER A 36 4.26 -11.96 12.30
CA SER A 36 3.12 -11.39 11.60
C SER A 36 3.54 -10.19 10.73
N LEU A 37 4.47 -9.36 11.19
CA LEU A 37 5.05 -8.28 10.38
C LEU A 37 5.82 -8.83 9.17
N GLY A 38 6.58 -9.93 9.35
CA GLY A 38 7.27 -10.62 8.25
C GLY A 38 6.30 -11.16 7.20
N ASN A 39 5.23 -11.83 7.63
CA ASN A 39 4.19 -12.34 6.74
C ASN A 39 3.47 -11.22 6.00
N ALA A 40 3.10 -10.14 6.71
CA ALA A 40 2.49 -8.97 6.08
C ALA A 40 3.41 -8.36 5.01
N ALA A 41 4.70 -8.16 5.32
CA ALA A 41 5.67 -7.63 4.38
C ALA A 41 5.83 -8.52 3.13
N SER A 42 5.84 -9.84 3.30
CA SER A 42 5.91 -10.81 2.19
C SER A 42 4.71 -10.67 1.24
N HIS A 43 3.50 -10.58 1.79
CA HIS A 43 2.29 -10.40 0.99
C HIS A 43 2.24 -9.02 0.31
N LEU A 44 2.69 -7.95 0.98
CA LEU A 44 2.79 -6.64 0.33
C LEU A 44 3.82 -6.62 -0.80
N GLU A 45 4.91 -7.38 -0.69
CA GLU A 45 5.87 -7.53 -1.79
C GLU A 45 5.24 -8.21 -3.00
N GLN A 46 4.48 -9.29 -2.76
CA GLN A 46 3.74 -9.99 -3.81
C GLN A 46 2.69 -9.07 -4.46
N ALA A 47 1.94 -8.32 -3.65
CA ALA A 47 0.97 -7.35 -4.16
C ALA A 47 1.64 -6.30 -5.05
N LEU A 48 2.78 -5.75 -4.63
CA LEU A 48 3.53 -4.76 -5.40
C LEU A 48 4.08 -5.33 -6.73
N ASN A 49 4.58 -6.56 -6.72
CA ASN A 49 5.09 -7.23 -7.91
C ASN A 49 3.98 -7.51 -8.94
N LEU A 50 2.83 -8.00 -8.46
CA LEU A 50 1.65 -8.26 -9.29
C LEU A 50 1.09 -6.96 -9.86
N TYR A 51 0.99 -5.91 -9.04
CA TYR A 51 0.59 -4.58 -9.50
C TYR A 51 1.49 -4.06 -10.62
N ALA A 52 2.81 -4.15 -10.43
CA ALA A 52 3.78 -3.70 -11.43
C ALA A 52 3.67 -4.51 -12.75
N ALA A 53 3.36 -5.80 -12.67
CA ALA A 53 3.16 -6.65 -13.85
C ALA A 53 1.90 -6.27 -14.65
N LYS A 54 0.84 -5.79 -13.98
CA LYS A 54 -0.43 -5.41 -14.62
C LYS A 54 -0.34 -4.14 -15.46
N LYS A 55 0.61 -3.24 -15.16
CA LYS A 55 0.73 -1.91 -15.80
C LYS A 55 -0.62 -1.17 -15.87
N PRO A 56 -1.27 -0.90 -14.72
CA PRO A 56 -2.59 -0.28 -14.72
C PRO A 56 -2.51 1.09 -15.40
N GLU A 57 -3.44 1.33 -16.32
CA GLU A 57 -3.40 2.52 -17.18
C GLU A 57 -4.08 3.74 -16.54
N ASP A 58 -5.02 3.56 -15.58
CA ASP A 58 -5.70 4.66 -14.87
C ASP A 58 -6.32 4.25 -13.50
N GLU A 59 -6.40 5.22 -12.57
CA GLU A 59 -7.22 5.27 -11.32
C GLU A 59 -7.15 4.11 -10.31
N ASP A 60 -6.27 3.13 -10.51
CA ASP A 60 -6.10 2.02 -9.56
C ASP A 60 -5.51 2.52 -8.23
N THR A 61 -6.30 2.44 -7.16
CA THR A 61 -5.93 2.85 -5.80
C THR A 61 -5.16 1.78 -5.02
N THR A 62 -4.79 0.67 -5.65
CA THR A 62 -4.08 -0.43 -4.99
C THR A 62 -2.70 0.01 -4.48
N LEU A 63 -1.98 0.89 -5.20
CA LEU A 63 -0.71 1.45 -4.69
C LEU A 63 -0.92 2.30 -3.44
N PHE A 64 -2.01 3.07 -3.36
CA PHE A 64 -2.39 3.79 -2.14
C PHE A 64 -2.58 2.83 -0.97
N GLY A 65 -3.31 1.73 -1.18
CA GLY A 65 -3.52 0.69 -0.17
C GLY A 65 -2.21 0.01 0.26
N ILE A 66 -1.35 -0.35 -0.69
CA ILE A 66 -0.02 -0.92 -0.42
C ILE A 66 0.85 0.06 0.37
N GLY A 67 0.84 1.35 -0.01
CA GLY A 67 1.57 2.40 0.68
C GLY A 67 1.13 2.56 2.13
N GLY A 68 -0.18 2.62 2.37
CA GLY A 68 -0.74 2.71 3.73
C GLY A 68 -0.39 1.49 4.58
N ALA A 69 -0.43 0.29 4.01
CA ALA A 69 -0.05 -0.93 4.72
C ALA A 69 1.45 -0.92 5.10
N TYR A 70 2.33 -0.47 4.20
CA TYR A 70 3.75 -0.30 4.53
C TYR A 70 4.00 0.79 5.58
N GLU A 71 3.25 1.89 5.56
CA GLU A 71 3.32 2.91 6.62
C GLU A 71 3.02 2.29 7.99
N ILE A 72 1.95 1.48 8.09
CA ILE A 72 1.59 0.79 9.33
C ILE A 72 2.68 -0.21 9.76
N LEU A 73 3.29 -0.95 8.82
CA LEU A 73 4.43 -1.82 9.16
C LEU A 73 5.61 -1.02 9.71
N GLY A 74 5.87 0.18 9.17
CA GLY A 74 6.87 1.09 9.68
C GLY A 74 6.58 1.54 11.12
N ASP A 75 5.31 1.86 11.42
CA ASP A 75 4.89 2.25 12.78
C ASP A 75 5.02 1.11 13.79
N LEU A 76 4.73 -0.14 13.37
CA LEU A 76 4.75 -1.31 14.26
C LEU A 76 6.12 -1.98 14.42
N SER A 77 7.00 -1.84 13.43
CA SER A 77 8.31 -2.48 13.43
C SER A 77 9.28 -1.82 14.40
N GLN A 78 10.19 -2.59 14.98
CA GLN A 78 11.31 -2.06 15.78
C GLN A 78 12.62 -1.98 14.98
N ASN A 79 12.79 -2.86 13.99
CA ASN A 79 14.09 -3.06 13.33
C ASN A 79 14.11 -2.60 11.87
N ASP A 80 12.95 -2.56 11.21
CA ASP A 80 12.83 -2.39 9.75
C ASP A 80 12.09 -1.10 9.34
N LYS A 81 11.93 -0.15 10.27
CA LYS A 81 11.14 1.07 10.07
C LYS A 81 11.49 1.79 8.78
N CYS A 82 12.78 2.04 8.54
CA CYS A 82 13.23 2.79 7.38
C CYS A 82 12.95 2.10 6.05
N ARG A 83 13.06 0.77 6.01
CA ARG A 83 12.72 -0.02 4.83
C ARG A 83 11.22 0.09 4.53
N PHE A 84 10.37 -0.01 5.55
CA PHE A 84 8.93 0.07 5.38
C PHE A 84 8.46 1.49 5.01
N PHE A 85 8.94 2.52 5.70
CA PHE A 85 8.61 3.89 5.32
C PHE A 85 9.12 4.26 3.93
N GLY A 86 10.31 3.82 3.51
CA GLY A 86 10.79 4.02 2.14
C GLY A 86 9.90 3.37 1.08
N LYS A 87 9.38 2.15 1.35
CA LYS A 87 8.40 1.48 0.49
C LYS A 87 7.05 2.21 0.46
N ALA A 88 6.57 2.69 1.61
CA ALA A 88 5.34 3.46 1.71
C ALA A 88 5.42 4.75 0.87
N ARG A 89 6.50 5.53 1.05
CA ARG A 89 6.78 6.74 0.26
C ARG A 89 6.77 6.46 -1.23
N THR A 90 7.52 5.45 -1.66
CA THR A 90 7.61 5.06 -3.07
C THR A 90 6.24 4.71 -3.66
N ALA A 91 5.39 4.02 -2.91
CA ALA A 91 4.05 3.66 -3.37
C ALA A 91 3.15 4.89 -3.53
N PHE A 92 3.17 5.82 -2.57
CA PHE A 92 2.40 7.04 -2.64
C PHE A 92 2.88 8.00 -3.75
N ASP A 93 4.19 8.16 -3.90
CA ASP A 93 4.79 8.96 -4.98
C ASP A 93 4.40 8.44 -6.37
N LYS A 94 4.33 7.11 -6.52
CA LYS A 94 3.89 6.47 -7.76
C LYS A 94 2.38 6.52 -7.97
N GLN A 95 1.58 6.57 -6.89
CA GLN A 95 0.12 6.64 -6.99
C GLN A 95 -0.36 8.00 -7.50
N LEU A 96 0.23 9.11 -7.01
CA LEU A 96 -0.20 10.47 -7.38
C LEU A 96 -0.33 10.70 -8.89
N PRO A 97 0.67 10.39 -9.74
CA PRO A 97 0.58 10.64 -11.18
C PRO A 97 -0.42 9.72 -11.91
N LEU A 98 -0.96 8.68 -11.26
CA LEU A 98 -1.97 7.79 -11.86
C LEU A 98 -3.40 8.35 -11.75
N ILE A 99 -3.60 9.37 -10.91
CA ILE A 99 -4.89 10.05 -10.79
C ILE A 99 -4.90 11.19 -11.80
N LYS A 100 -5.60 10.98 -12.92
CA LYS A 100 -5.67 11.94 -14.02
C LYS A 100 -6.99 12.70 -14.01
N GLY A 101 -6.91 14.00 -14.25
CA GLY A 101 -8.07 14.89 -14.28
C GLY A 101 -8.63 15.22 -12.89
N ASP A 102 -9.63 16.09 -12.87
CA ASP A 102 -10.17 16.65 -11.62
C ASP A 102 -11.35 15.83 -11.07
N SER A 103 -11.94 14.97 -11.89
CA SER A 103 -13.12 14.19 -11.54
C SER A 103 -13.25 12.91 -12.35
N TYR A 104 -13.88 11.90 -11.76
CA TYR A 104 -14.28 10.66 -12.41
C TYR A 104 -15.80 10.58 -12.53
N THR A 105 -16.31 10.15 -13.68
CA THR A 105 -17.75 9.96 -13.91
C THR A 105 -18.05 8.49 -14.19
N ALA A 106 -18.88 7.87 -13.34
CA ALA A 106 -19.43 6.54 -13.57
C ALA A 106 -20.82 6.42 -12.96
N TYR A 107 -21.67 5.61 -13.58
CA TYR A 107 -23.03 5.34 -13.09
C TYR A 107 -23.82 6.63 -12.80
N ASP A 108 -23.77 7.59 -13.74
CA ASP A 108 -24.41 8.92 -13.65
C ASP A 108 -23.97 9.76 -12.44
N LYS A 109 -22.83 9.43 -11.84
CA LYS A 109 -22.23 10.18 -10.73
C LYS A 109 -20.86 10.68 -11.14
N THR A 110 -20.62 11.97 -10.93
CA THR A 110 -19.31 12.59 -11.05
C THR A 110 -18.76 12.84 -9.65
N VAL A 111 -17.57 12.31 -9.37
CA VAL A 111 -16.86 12.50 -8.10
C VAL A 111 -15.58 13.28 -8.34
N ALA A 112 -15.31 14.28 -7.51
CA ALA A 112 -14.04 14.99 -7.54
C ALA A 112 -12.91 14.05 -7.09
N LEU A 113 -11.78 14.08 -7.78
CA LEU A 113 -10.60 13.27 -7.46
C LEU A 113 -9.62 14.02 -6.53
N GLU A 114 -9.73 15.35 -6.39
CA GLU A 114 -8.86 16.10 -5.48
C GLU A 114 -8.85 15.58 -4.02
N PRO A 115 -9.97 15.12 -3.42
CA PRO A 115 -9.94 14.54 -2.08
C PRO A 115 -8.97 13.35 -1.92
N ILE A 116 -8.86 12.46 -2.92
CA ILE A 116 -7.92 11.34 -2.84
C ILE A 116 -6.47 11.81 -3.03
N CYS A 117 -6.23 12.81 -3.90
CA CYS A 117 -4.93 13.45 -4.04
C CYS A 117 -4.46 14.09 -2.73
N VAL A 118 -5.35 14.78 -2.01
CA VAL A 118 -5.07 15.38 -0.70
C VAL A 118 -4.68 14.31 0.33
N GLU A 119 -5.44 13.21 0.40
CA GLU A 119 -5.11 12.13 1.34
C GLU A 119 -3.76 11.46 1.01
N ILE A 120 -3.44 11.23 -0.27
CA ILE A 120 -2.12 10.68 -0.64
C ILE A 120 -0.99 11.65 -0.23
N ARG A 121 -1.11 12.95 -0.48
CA ARG A 121 -0.11 13.96 -0.07
C ARG A 121 0.06 14.03 1.45
N LYS A 122 -1.03 13.88 2.19
CA LYS A 122 -1.02 13.81 3.66
C LYS A 122 -0.27 12.57 4.16
N HIS A 123 -0.51 11.41 3.57
CA HIS A 123 0.23 10.19 3.89
C HIS A 123 1.72 10.28 3.51
N LEU A 124 2.06 10.90 2.37
CA LEU A 124 3.46 11.20 2.01
C LEU A 124 4.14 12.05 3.08
N THR A 125 3.52 13.16 3.47
CA THR A 125 4.03 14.05 4.52
C THR A 125 4.19 13.31 5.85
N SER A 126 3.22 12.47 6.21
CA SER A 126 3.28 11.61 7.40
C SER A 126 4.49 10.68 7.37
N VAL A 127 4.67 9.94 6.28
CA VAL A 127 5.79 9.00 6.12
C VAL A 127 7.14 9.71 6.12
N GLU A 128 7.26 10.88 5.51
CA GLU A 128 8.49 11.68 5.54
C GLU A 128 8.85 12.10 6.97
N ASN A 129 7.88 12.61 7.73
CA ASN A 129 8.07 12.98 9.12
C ASN A 129 8.43 11.77 10.00
N LYS A 130 7.70 10.66 9.87
CA LYS A 130 7.96 9.41 10.61
C LYS A 130 9.32 8.82 10.28
N SER A 131 9.74 8.89 9.02
CA SER A 131 11.07 8.47 8.58
C SER A 131 12.17 9.30 9.24
N ALA A 132 12.01 10.63 9.24
CA ALA A 132 12.97 11.53 9.89
C ALA A 132 13.06 11.28 11.40
N GLN A 133 11.92 11.10 12.07
CA GLN A 133 11.87 10.77 13.50
C GLN A 133 12.51 9.41 13.82
N ALA A 134 12.41 8.44 12.92
CA ALA A 134 13.06 7.14 13.05
C ALA A 134 14.56 7.16 12.70
N GLY A 135 15.13 8.32 12.33
CA GLY A 135 16.55 8.44 11.96
C GLY A 135 16.89 7.82 10.62
N CYS A 136 15.90 7.66 9.73
CA CYS A 136 16.11 7.09 8.41
C CYS A 136 16.85 8.08 7.50
N SER A 137 17.89 7.60 6.81
CA SER A 137 18.57 8.41 5.80
C SER A 137 17.63 8.69 4.63
N VAL A 138 17.42 9.97 4.32
CA VAL A 138 16.71 10.38 3.11
C VAL A 138 17.60 10.02 1.91
N ARG A 139 17.19 9.04 1.11
CA ARG A 139 17.75 8.79 -0.22
C ARG A 139 16.69 9.02 -1.26
#